data_AF-A0A176WZZ6-F1
#
_entry.id   AF-A0A176WZZ6-F1
#
_cell.length_a   1.000
_cell.length_b   1.000
_cell.length_c   1.000
_cell.angle_alpha   90.00
_cell.angle_beta   90.00
_cell.angle_gamma   90.00
#
_symmetry.space_group_name_H-M   'P 1'
#
loop_
_entity.id
_entity.type
_entity.pdbx_description
1 polymer ?
#
loop_
_entity_poly.entity_id
_entity_poly.type
_entity_poly.pdbx_seq_one_letter_code
_entity_poly.pdbx_strand_id
1 'polypeptide(L)' 'MAGRPPGPERTAFPLRIEPKILEAVKRSASSDLRSVNAQIEILLREALSRRGVLGKSDDGS' A
#
# COMPACT_ATOMS: atom_id res chain seq x y z
N MET A 1 19.39 -18.01 20.63
CA MET A 1 18.45 -16.88 20.46
C MET A 1 17.62 -17.18 19.23
N ALA A 2 16.31 -17.42 19.37
CA ALA A 2 15.44 -17.58 18.22
C ALA A 2 15.25 -16.19 17.58
N GLY A 3 15.58 -16.06 16.29
CA GLY A 3 15.43 -14.81 15.54
C GLY A 3 13.97 -14.35 15.52
N ARG A 4 13.74 -13.05 15.28
CA ARG A 4 12.40 -12.51 15.05
C ARG A 4 11.74 -13.31 13.92
N PRO A 5 10.48 -13.79 14.07
CA PRO A 5 9.78 -14.47 12.99
C PRO A 5 9.75 -13.58 11.74
N PRO A 6 9.83 -14.16 10.53
CA PRO A 6 9.77 -13.39 9.30
C PRO A 6 8.48 -12.56 9.28
N GLY A 7 8.60 -11.29 8.90
CA GLY A 7 7.44 -10.43 8.68
C GLY A 7 6.63 -10.87 7.45
N PRO A 8 5.46 -10.27 7.21
CA PRO A 8 4.66 -10.55 6.02
C PRO A 8 5.47 -10.37 4.74
N GLU A 9 5.20 -11.21 3.73
CA GLU A 9 5.85 -11.11 2.43
C GLU A 9 5.58 -9.76 1.79
N ARG A 10 6.64 -9.06 1.39
CA ARG A 10 6.57 -7.74 0.76
C ARG A 10 7.43 -7.75 -0.49
N THR A 11 6.80 -7.56 -1.64
CA THR A 11 7.52 -7.42 -2.90
C THR A 11 7.91 -5.95 -3.11
N ALA A 12 9.21 -5.68 -3.17
CA ALA A 12 9.69 -4.36 -3.55
C ALA A 12 9.60 -4.18 -5.06
N PHE A 13 8.96 -3.11 -5.52
CA PHE A 13 8.83 -2.79 -6.94
C PHE A 13 9.20 -1.32 -7.20
N PRO A 14 9.99 -1.01 -8.24
CA PRO A 14 10.27 0.37 -8.61
C PRO A 14 9.02 1.01 -9.23
N LEU A 15 8.45 1.99 -8.54
CA LEU A 15 7.29 2.75 -9.02
C LEU A 15 7.74 4.06 -9.68
N ARG A 16 7.40 4.24 -10.96
CA ARG A 16 7.48 5.55 -11.62
C ARG A 16 6.20 6.33 -11.33
N ILE A 17 6.32 7.45 -10.64
CA ILE A 17 5.18 8.28 -10.22
C ILE A 17 5.50 9.75 -10.46
N GLU A 18 4.50 10.52 -10.88
CA GLU A 18 4.64 11.97 -10.99
C GLU A 18 4.89 12.58 -9.60
N PRO A 19 5.85 13.51 -9.44
CA PRO A 19 6.16 14.12 -8.14
C PRO A 19 4.93 14.72 -7.45
N LYS A 20 4.03 15.39 -8.20
CA LYS A 20 2.83 16.00 -7.63
C LYS A 20 1.87 15.00 -7.00
N ILE A 21 1.73 13.82 -7.62
CA ILE A 21 0.91 12.73 -7.08
C ILE A 21 1.56 12.18 -5.81
N LEU A 22 2.87 11.96 -5.84
CA LEU A 22 3.59 11.48 -4.65
C LEU A 22 3.45 12.44 -3.46
N GLU A 23 3.52 13.75 -3.69
CA GLU A 23 3.29 14.75 -2.64
C GLU A 23 1.86 14.73 -2.09
N ALA A 24 0.85 14.51 -2.94
CA ALA A 24 -0.53 14.33 -2.48
C ALA A 24 -0.68 13.07 -1.62
N VAL A 25 -0.06 11.95 -2.02
CA VAL A 25 -0.06 10.70 -1.26
C VAL A 25 0.65 10.87 0.08
N LYS A 26 1.81 11.55 0.12
CA LYS A 26 2.53 11.85 1.38
C LYS A 26 1.65 12.64 2.34
N ARG A 27 0.98 13.69 1.86
CA ARG A 27 0.09 14.52 2.68
C ARG A 27 -1.08 13.71 3.24
N SER A 28 -1.72 12.90 2.40
CA SER A 28 -2.80 12.00 2.83
C SER A 28 -2.33 10.97 3.85
N ALA A 29 -1.15 10.36 3.64
CA ALA A 29 -0.56 9.43 4.59
C ALA A 29 -0.27 10.08 5.95
N SER A 30 0.23 11.33 5.95
CA SER A 30 0.44 12.11 7.17
C SER A 30 -0.86 12.41 7.92
N SER A 31 -1.92 12.78 7.20
CA SER A 31 -3.25 13.01 7.80
C SER A 31 -3.81 11.74 8.46
N ASP A 32 -3.53 10.57 7.88
CA ASP A 32 -4.01 9.28 8.37
C ASP A 32 -3.06 8.61 9.38
N LEU A 33 -1.97 9.27 9.78
CA LEU A 33 -0.92 8.73 10.66
C LEU A 33 -0.34 7.38 10.16
N ARG A 34 -0.18 7.24 8.85
CA ARG A 34 0.33 6.03 8.20
C ARG A 34 1.62 6.30 7.43
N SER A 35 2.36 5.21 7.17
CA SER A 35 3.49 5.28 6.23
C SER A 35 2.99 5.53 4.80
N VAL A 36 3.83 6.15 3.97
CA VAL A 36 3.54 6.39 2.55
C VAL A 36 3.24 5.07 1.82
N ASN A 37 4.00 4.01 2.10
CA ASN A 37 3.79 2.70 1.46
C ASN A 37 2.43 2.10 1.84
N ALA A 38 2.04 2.20 3.11
CA ALA A 38 0.72 1.74 3.55
C ALA A 38 -0.41 2.53 2.87
N GLN A 39 -0.24 3.84 2.69
CA GLN A 39 -1.22 4.65 1.98
C GLN A 39 -1.32 4.27 0.49
N ILE A 40 -0.19 4.02 -0.17
CA ILE A 40 -0.16 3.54 -1.57
C ILE A 40 -0.92 2.21 -1.67
N GLU A 41 -0.69 1.28 -0.75
CA GLU A 41 -1.37 -0.01 -0.74
C GLU A 41 -2.90 0.13 -0.62
N ILE A 42 -3.38 0.96 0.31
CA ILE A 42 -4.82 1.22 0.46
C ILE A 42 -5.41 1.83 -0.81
N LEU A 43 -4.77 2.87 -1.35
CA LEU A 43 -5.26 3.53 -2.56
C LEU A 43 -5.32 2.57 -3.76
N LEU A 44 -4.32 1.70 -3.92
CA LEU A 44 -4.32 0.68 -4.96
C LEU A 44 -5.42 -0.35 -4.74
N ARG A 45 -5.58 -0.85 -3.51
CA ARG A 45 -6.64 -1.80 -3.13
C ARG A 45 -8.02 -1.21 -3.43
N GLU A 46 -8.29 0.01 -2.99
CA GLU A 46 -9.55 0.70 -3.28
C GLU A 46 -9.78 0.87 -4.78
N ALA A 47 -8.77 1.30 -5.52
CA ALA A 47 -8.88 1.50 -6.97
C ALA A 47 -9.16 0.19 -7.71
N LEU A 48 -8.52 -0.91 -7.33
CA LEU A 48 -8.71 -2.24 -7.91
C LEU A 48 -10.07 -2.83 -7.53
N SER A 49 -10.50 -2.68 -6.27
CA SER A 49 -11.83 -3.10 -5.80
C SER A 49 -12.94 -2.35 -6.52
N ARG A 50 -12.81 -1.03 -6.72
CA ARG A 50 -13.77 -0.23 -7.51
C ARG A 50 -13.86 -0.67 -8.97
N ARG A 51 -12.78 -1.25 -9.52
CA ARG A 51 -12.75 -1.82 -10.87
C ARG A 51 -13.25 -3.27 -10.92
N GLY A 52 -13.55 -3.89 -9.78
CA GLY A 52 -13.92 -5.30 -9.70
C GLY A 52 -12.78 -6.27 -10.03
N VAL A 53 -11.53 -5.79 -10.00
CA VAL A 53 -10.33 -6.60 -10.33
C VAL A 53 -9.82 -7.35 -9.10
N LEU A 54 -9.99 -6.77 -7.91
CA LEU A 54 -9.64 -7.45 -6.66
C LEU A 54 -10.77 -8.43 -6.31
N GLY A 55 -10.47 -9.73 -6.30
CA GLY A 55 -11.42 -10.78 -5.89
C GLY A 55 -11.76 -10.70 -4.40
N LYS A 56 -12.91 -11.25 -3.99
CA LYS A 56 -13.39 -11.31 -2.59
C LYS A 56 -12.45 -12.02 -1.60
N SER A 57 -11.38 -12.66 -2.08
CA SER A 57 -10.45 -13.48 -1.28
C SER A 57 -9.16 -12.74 -0.87
N ASP A 58 -8.93 -11.52 -1.37
CA ASP A 58 -7.68 -10.77 -1.17
C ASP A 58 -7.68 -9.85 0.08
N ASP A 59 -8.74 -9.89 0.89
CA ASP A 59 -8.95 -8.96 2.03
C ASP A 59 -8.21 -9.36 3.32
N GLY A 60 -7.06 -10.01 3.21
CA GLY A 60 -6.13 -10.23 4.34
C GLY A 60 -6.19 -11.61 4.97
N SER A 61 -5.65 -12.61 4.27
CA SER A 61 -5.08 -13.80 4.91
C SER A 61 -3.58 -13.63 5.13
#